data_AF-A0A920HFB5-F1
#
_entry.id   AF-A0A920HFB5-F1
#
_cell.length_a   1.000
_cell.length_b   1.000
_cell.length_c   1.000
_cell.angle_alpha   90.00
_cell.angle_beta   90.00
_cell.angle_gamma   90.00
#
_symmetry.space_group_name_H-M   'P 1'
#
loop_
_entity.id
_entity.type
_entity.pdbx_description
1 polymer ?
#
loop_
_entity_poly.entity_id
_entity_poly.type
_entity_poly.pdbx_seq_one_letter_code
_entity_poly.pdbx_strand_id
1 'polypeptide(L)'
;MGIAGAGLASASVVGATFAPLVSSARAASITGFPATRNPAFTLDRPVTVEEEATTYTNFYEFGSSKNIWRKARKLVTDPWIFTIEGLVDNPLQLDASELIARTGPQEERLYRHRCVEAWAMAVPWTGVPMSRLVKLVQPKAEAKYVRLETFLTHLLPLASVSPGTLGRMWKA
;
A
#
# COMPACT_ATOMS: atom_id res chain seq x y z
N MET A 1 60.73 36.84 23.44
CA MET A 1 59.70 37.23 22.46
C MET A 1 59.55 36.08 21.47
N GLY A 2 58.57 35.21 21.70
CA GLY A 2 58.22 34.13 20.79
C GLY A 2 56.92 34.48 20.09
N ILE A 3 56.86 34.32 18.78
CA ILE A 3 55.63 34.36 17.99
C ILE A 3 55.52 33.03 17.25
N ALA A 4 54.69 32.16 17.80
CA ALA A 4 54.24 30.92 17.16
C ALA A 4 53.14 31.28 16.15
N GLY A 5 53.34 30.90 14.89
CA GLY A 5 52.34 31.04 13.84
C GLY A 5 51.21 30.02 14.02
N ALA A 6 49.98 30.49 14.19
CA ALA A 6 48.79 29.68 14.25
C ALA A 6 48.34 29.28 12.83
N GLY A 7 48.24 27.97 12.57
CA GLY A 7 47.71 27.42 11.33
C GLY A 7 46.19 27.56 11.25
N LEU A 8 45.70 28.02 10.10
CA LEU A 8 44.29 27.95 9.72
C LEU A 8 44.06 26.64 8.97
N ALA A 9 43.51 25.64 9.66
CA ALA A 9 42.92 24.47 9.01
C ALA A 9 41.46 24.77 8.70
N SER A 10 41.12 24.91 7.42
CA SER A 10 39.76 24.97 6.92
C SER A 10 39.07 23.62 7.11
N ALA A 11 38.15 23.54 8.07
CA ALA A 11 37.27 22.38 8.20
C ALA A 11 36.16 22.46 7.13
N SER A 12 36.33 21.72 6.04
CA SER A 12 35.27 21.47 5.08
C SER A 12 34.16 20.66 5.75
N VAL A 13 32.96 21.24 5.84
CA VAL A 13 31.74 20.54 6.25
C VAL A 13 31.45 19.47 5.20
N VAL A 14 31.77 18.21 5.54
CA VAL A 14 31.38 17.05 4.75
C VAL A 14 29.86 17.00 4.75
N GLY A 15 29.27 17.21 3.57
CA GLY A 15 27.82 17.15 3.36
C GLY A 15 27.25 15.86 3.92
N ALA A 16 26.21 15.97 4.75
CA ALA A 16 25.42 14.86 5.19
C ALA A 16 24.77 14.22 3.97
N THR A 17 25.39 13.15 3.46
CA THR A 17 24.80 12.28 2.47
C THR A 17 23.64 11.56 3.14
N PHE A 18 22.41 11.92 2.77
CA PHE A 18 21.24 11.08 3.03
C PHE A 18 21.44 9.78 2.25
N ALA A 19 22.06 8.78 2.89
CA ALA A 19 22.03 7.42 2.40
C ALA A 19 20.57 6.96 2.44
N PRO A 20 20.00 6.44 1.34
CA PRO A 20 18.70 5.82 1.41
C PRO A 20 18.86 4.60 2.34
N LEU A 21 18.13 4.60 3.45
CA LEU A 21 17.87 3.40 4.24
C LEU A 21 17.02 2.48 3.37
N VAL A 22 17.67 1.80 2.42
CA VAL A 22 17.07 0.64 1.76
C VAL A 22 17.18 -0.47 2.78
N SER A 23 16.22 -0.51 3.71
CA SER A 23 16.02 -1.66 4.57
C SER A 23 15.78 -2.84 3.64
N SER A 24 16.68 -3.82 3.65
CA SER A 24 16.45 -5.13 3.04
C SER A 24 15.33 -5.81 3.84
N ALA A 25 14.09 -5.38 3.59
CA ALA A 25 12.90 -6.00 4.13
C ALA A 25 12.81 -7.40 3.51
N ARG A 26 13.30 -8.41 4.24
CA ARG A 26 12.85 -9.78 4.05
C ARG A 26 11.38 -9.78 4.37
N ALA A 27 10.53 -10.03 3.36
CA ALA A 27 9.11 -10.23 3.60
C ALA A 27 8.94 -11.37 4.60
N ALA A 28 8.51 -11.05 5.81
CA ALA A 28 8.22 -12.07 6.81
C ALA A 28 6.89 -12.76 6.47
N SER A 29 6.76 -14.04 6.80
CA SER A 29 5.50 -14.78 6.58
C SER A 29 4.37 -14.16 7.39
N ILE A 30 3.23 -13.91 6.74
CA ILE A 30 2.05 -13.35 7.40
C ILE A 30 1.48 -14.39 8.37
N THR A 31 1.28 -14.00 9.63
CA THR A 31 0.71 -14.85 10.70
C THR A 31 -0.63 -14.31 11.19
N GLY A 32 -1.33 -15.11 12.01
CA GLY A 32 -2.60 -14.68 12.64
C GLY A 32 -3.87 -15.05 11.87
N PHE A 33 -3.82 -16.08 11.03
CA PHE A 33 -5.00 -16.67 10.39
C PHE A 33 -5.46 -17.94 11.14
N PRO A 34 -6.79 -18.19 11.24
CA PRO A 34 -7.88 -17.28 10.89
C PRO A 34 -7.95 -16.09 11.87
N ALA A 35 -8.26 -14.91 11.35
CA ALA A 35 -8.43 -13.73 12.20
C ALA A 35 -9.70 -13.82 13.05
N THR A 36 -9.70 -13.13 14.19
CA THR A 36 -10.90 -13.07 15.04
C THR A 36 -12.01 -12.29 14.34
N ARG A 37 -13.21 -12.87 14.26
CA ARG A 37 -14.39 -12.19 13.71
C ARG A 37 -14.82 -11.02 14.57
N ASN A 38 -14.98 -9.86 13.94
CA ASN A 38 -15.51 -8.69 14.59
C ASN A 38 -17.05 -8.74 14.59
N PRO A 39 -17.71 -8.86 15.76
CA PRO A 39 -19.16 -9.04 15.86
C PRO A 39 -19.97 -7.82 15.42
N ALA A 40 -19.34 -6.65 15.26
CA ALA A 40 -19.99 -5.46 14.73
C ALA A 40 -20.30 -5.57 13.22
N PHE A 41 -19.68 -6.51 12.51
CA PHE A 41 -19.83 -6.70 11.07
C PHE A 41 -20.57 -8.01 10.78
N THR A 42 -21.89 -7.91 10.72
CA THR A 42 -22.79 -9.06 10.50
C THR A 42 -23.33 -9.09 9.07
N LEU A 43 -23.76 -10.27 8.63
CA LEU A 43 -24.53 -10.47 7.41
C LEU A 43 -25.97 -10.88 7.76
N ASP A 44 -26.87 -10.49 6.89
CA ASP A 44 -28.28 -10.88 6.83
C ASP A 44 -28.54 -11.94 5.73
N ARG A 45 -27.47 -12.55 5.21
CA ARG A 45 -27.49 -13.62 4.20
C ARG A 45 -26.33 -14.60 4.42
N PRO A 46 -26.41 -15.82 3.87
CA PRO A 46 -25.30 -16.76 3.90
C PRO A 46 -24.05 -16.20 3.21
N VAL A 47 -22.88 -16.66 3.66
CA VAL A 47 -21.61 -16.41 2.97
C VAL A 47 -21.64 -17.07 1.59
N THR A 48 -21.14 -16.36 0.59
CA THR A 48 -20.98 -16.89 -0.78
C THR A 48 -20.02 -18.08 -0.76
N VAL A 49 -20.32 -19.11 -1.56
CA VAL A 49 -19.46 -20.30 -1.64
C VAL A 49 -18.05 -19.86 -2.05
N GLU A 50 -17.04 -20.37 -1.35
CA GLU A 50 -15.64 -19.92 -1.49
C GLU A 50 -15.14 -20.02 -2.94
N GLU A 51 -15.52 -21.07 -3.67
CA GLU A 51 -15.17 -21.24 -5.08
C GLU A 51 -15.67 -20.06 -5.92
N GLU A 52 -16.90 -19.60 -5.74
CA GLU A 52 -17.43 -18.45 -6.47
C GLU A 52 -16.67 -17.17 -6.10
N ALA A 53 -16.44 -16.96 -4.79
CA ALA A 53 -15.75 -15.78 -4.27
C ALA A 53 -14.28 -15.67 -4.74
N THR A 54 -13.64 -16.81 -5.03
CA THR A 54 -12.22 -16.86 -5.43
C THR A 54 -12.01 -17.03 -6.93
N THR A 55 -13.03 -17.48 -7.69
CA THR A 55 -12.88 -17.77 -9.12
C THR A 55 -13.68 -16.85 -10.04
N TYR A 56 -14.80 -16.28 -9.59
CA TYR A 56 -15.62 -15.34 -10.35
C TYR A 56 -15.20 -13.89 -10.03
N THR A 57 -14.22 -13.37 -10.77
CA THR A 57 -13.52 -12.13 -10.41
C THR A 57 -13.36 -11.17 -11.58
N ASN A 58 -13.24 -9.89 -11.25
CA ASN A 58 -12.81 -8.85 -12.18
C ASN A 58 -11.37 -8.46 -11.84
N PHE A 59 -10.42 -8.82 -12.70
CA PHE A 59 -9.01 -8.45 -12.57
C PHE A 59 -8.43 -8.23 -13.97
N TYR A 60 -8.57 -7.00 -14.46
CA TYR A 60 -8.42 -6.66 -15.87
C TYR A 60 -6.98 -6.79 -16.38
N GLU A 61 -6.00 -6.66 -15.50
CA GLU A 61 -4.58 -6.90 -15.74
C GLU A 61 -4.31 -8.33 -16.25
N PHE A 62 -5.22 -9.27 -15.98
CA PHE A 62 -5.13 -10.67 -16.43
C PHE A 62 -6.16 -11.04 -17.50
N GLY A 63 -7.06 -10.12 -17.87
CA GLY A 63 -8.07 -10.28 -18.91
C GLY A 63 -9.46 -9.79 -18.51
N SER A 64 -10.39 -9.78 -19.47
CA SER A 64 -11.76 -9.25 -19.30
C SER A 64 -12.82 -10.32 -18.98
N SER A 65 -12.46 -11.61 -18.94
CA SER A 65 -13.41 -12.67 -18.58
C SER A 65 -13.52 -12.82 -17.06
N LYS A 66 -14.64 -13.35 -16.58
CA LYS A 66 -14.85 -13.62 -15.14
C LYS A 66 -14.00 -14.79 -14.61
N ASN A 67 -13.32 -15.53 -15.48
CA ASN A 67 -12.55 -16.74 -15.18
C ASN A 67 -11.05 -16.51 -15.39
N ILE A 68 -10.53 -15.40 -14.86
CA ILE A 68 -9.12 -15.00 -14.99
C ILE A 68 -8.24 -15.52 -13.85
N TRP A 69 -8.81 -16.17 -12.84
CA TRP A 69 -8.12 -16.55 -11.60
C TRP A 69 -6.89 -17.44 -11.84
N ARG A 70 -6.94 -18.34 -12.84
CA ARG A 70 -5.79 -19.19 -13.21
C ARG A 70 -4.59 -18.39 -13.72
N LYS A 71 -4.85 -17.27 -14.39
CA LYS A 71 -3.81 -16.36 -14.85
C LYS A 71 -3.31 -15.48 -13.69
N ALA A 72 -4.24 -14.92 -12.91
CA ALA A 72 -3.92 -14.08 -11.76
C ALA A 72 -3.10 -14.81 -10.69
N ARG A 73 -3.35 -16.11 -10.47
CA ARG A 73 -2.58 -16.94 -9.52
C ARG A 73 -1.08 -17.05 -9.84
N LYS A 74 -0.66 -16.68 -11.05
CA LYS A 74 0.77 -16.64 -11.42
C LYS A 74 1.48 -15.36 -10.94
N LEU A 75 0.75 -14.38 -10.41
CA LEU A 75 1.32 -13.19 -9.80
C LEU A 75 2.15 -13.59 -8.58
N VAL A 76 3.41 -13.17 -8.55
CA VAL A 76 4.27 -13.33 -7.37
C VAL A 76 3.93 -12.23 -6.38
N THR A 77 3.33 -12.60 -5.26
CA THR A 77 2.87 -11.68 -4.21
C THR A 77 3.71 -11.73 -2.93
N ASP A 78 4.80 -12.49 -2.94
CA ASP A 78 5.74 -12.61 -1.82
C ASP A 78 7.16 -12.80 -2.36
N PRO A 79 8.14 -11.94 -2.01
CA PRO A 79 8.01 -10.74 -1.19
C PRO A 79 7.18 -9.63 -1.86
N TRP A 80 6.44 -8.85 -1.05
CA TRP A 80 5.73 -7.66 -1.52
C TRP A 80 5.86 -6.50 -0.55
N ILE A 81 6.36 -5.37 -1.05
CA ILE A 81 6.51 -4.12 -0.32
C ILE A 81 5.55 -3.11 -0.90
N PHE A 82 4.86 -2.37 -0.04
CA PHE A 82 4.08 -1.20 -0.44
C PHE A 82 4.62 0.06 0.23
N THR A 83 4.50 1.17 -0.49
CA THR A 83 4.97 2.49 -0.06
C THR A 83 3.77 3.35 0.31
N ILE A 84 3.89 4.08 1.42
CA ILE A 84 2.97 5.16 1.78
C ILE A 84 3.75 6.45 1.86
N GLU A 85 3.32 7.42 1.06
CA GLU A 85 3.98 8.71 0.87
C GLU A 85 2.96 9.83 0.63
N GLY A 86 3.44 11.02 0.30
CA GLY A 86 2.62 12.20 0.07
C GLY A 86 2.46 13.07 1.33
N LEU A 87 1.25 13.55 1.58
CA LEU A 87 0.94 14.47 2.68
C LEU A 87 0.77 13.75 4.03
N VAL A 88 1.84 13.11 4.48
CA VAL A 88 1.92 12.37 5.76
C VAL A 88 3.16 12.80 6.53
N ASP A 89 3.09 12.75 7.86
CA ASP A 89 4.25 13.05 8.71
C ASP A 89 5.20 11.85 8.84
N ASN A 90 4.67 10.63 8.70
CA ASN A 90 5.45 9.38 8.77
C ASN A 90 5.32 8.57 7.47
N PRO A 91 6.07 8.92 6.40
CA PRO A 91 6.15 8.09 5.20
C PRO A 91 6.86 6.77 5.52
N LEU A 92 6.42 5.67 4.90
CA LEU A 92 6.89 4.33 5.24
C LEU A 92 6.84 3.37 4.05
N GLN A 93 7.76 2.41 4.07
CA GLN A 93 7.78 1.25 3.18
C GLN A 93 7.79 0.01 4.06
N LEU A 94 6.88 -0.92 3.80
CA LEU A 94 6.73 -2.11 4.63
C LEU A 94 6.09 -3.25 3.85
N ASP A 95 6.31 -4.46 4.35
CA ASP A 95 5.55 -5.64 3.92
C ASP A 95 4.25 -5.79 4.73
N ALA A 96 3.47 -6.82 4.41
CA ALA A 96 2.22 -7.12 5.11
C ALA A 96 2.41 -7.55 6.58
N SER A 97 3.52 -8.21 6.90
CA SER A 97 3.81 -8.69 8.26
C SER A 97 4.18 -7.54 9.20
N GLU A 98 4.97 -6.60 8.71
CA GLU A 98 5.30 -5.35 9.41
C GLU A 98 4.05 -4.47 9.57
N LEU A 99 3.14 -4.45 8.59
CA LEU A 99 1.87 -3.73 8.70
C LEU A 99 1.07 -4.24 9.89
N ILE A 100 0.92 -5.56 10.00
CA ILE A 100 0.18 -6.21 11.08
C ILE A 100 0.89 -5.96 12.42
N ALA A 101 2.21 -6.07 12.47
CA ALA A 101 2.97 -5.80 13.69
C ALA A 101 2.78 -4.36 14.21
N ARG A 102 2.72 -3.37 13.30
CA ARG A 102 2.59 -1.95 13.65
C ARG A 102 1.15 -1.49 13.89
N THR A 103 0.17 -2.10 13.23
CA THR A 103 -1.25 -1.69 13.31
C THR A 103 -2.12 -2.60 14.19
N GLY A 104 -1.53 -3.66 14.75
CA GLY A 104 -2.21 -4.64 15.59
C GLY A 104 -2.83 -5.78 14.78
N PRO A 105 -3.47 -6.75 15.47
CA PRO A 105 -3.94 -7.97 14.83
C PRO A 105 -5.00 -7.69 13.77
N GLN A 106 -5.01 -8.56 12.76
CA GLN A 106 -6.04 -8.61 11.74
C GLN A 106 -7.39 -8.93 12.37
N GLU A 107 -8.47 -8.48 11.72
CA GLU A 107 -9.84 -8.84 12.08
C GLU A 107 -10.59 -9.36 10.85
N GLU A 108 -11.48 -10.33 11.07
CA GLU A 108 -12.41 -10.79 10.05
C GLU A 108 -13.69 -9.95 10.10
N ARG A 109 -14.10 -9.42 8.94
CA ARG A 109 -15.32 -8.63 8.77
C ARG A 109 -16.19 -9.23 7.69
N LEU A 110 -17.45 -9.46 8.00
CA LEU A 110 -18.42 -9.93 7.02
C LEU A 110 -18.98 -8.74 6.24
N TYR A 111 -18.72 -8.70 4.93
CA TYR A 111 -19.21 -7.64 4.06
C TYR A 111 -19.95 -8.16 2.84
N ARG A 112 -20.87 -7.31 2.35
CA ARG A 112 -21.48 -7.45 1.02
C ARG A 112 -20.58 -6.75 0.00
N HIS A 113 -19.96 -7.52 -0.88
CA HIS A 113 -19.27 -7.01 -2.05
C HIS A 113 -20.29 -6.84 -3.19
N ARG A 114 -20.50 -5.61 -3.68
CA ARG A 114 -21.43 -5.33 -4.78
C ARG A 114 -20.66 -4.79 -5.97
N CYS A 115 -20.69 -5.52 -7.07
CA CYS A 115 -20.13 -5.04 -8.32
C CYS A 115 -21.12 -4.09 -9.02
N VAL A 116 -20.59 -3.17 -9.82
CA VAL A 116 -21.38 -2.29 -10.69
C VAL A 116 -22.11 -3.06 -11.79
N GLU A 117 -21.61 -4.25 -12.17
CA GLU A 117 -22.19 -5.16 -13.17
C GLU A 117 -23.39 -5.96 -12.63
N ALA A 118 -24.04 -5.47 -11.56
CA ALA A 118 -25.27 -6.03 -10.98
C ALA A 118 -25.15 -7.44 -10.33
N TRP A 119 -23.94 -7.90 -10.00
CA TRP A 119 -23.74 -9.09 -9.16
C TRP A 119 -23.19 -8.71 -7.77
N ALA A 120 -23.39 -9.59 -6.79
CA ALA A 120 -22.96 -9.36 -5.42
C ALA A 120 -22.58 -10.66 -4.71
N MET A 121 -21.69 -10.55 -3.74
CA MET A 121 -21.22 -11.64 -2.88
C MET A 121 -21.25 -11.23 -1.41
N ALA A 122 -21.34 -12.20 -0.52
CA ALA A 122 -21.15 -12.03 0.90
C ALA A 122 -19.84 -12.72 1.31
N VAL A 123 -18.83 -11.93 1.68
CA VAL A 123 -17.44 -12.41 1.83
C VAL A 123 -16.90 -12.08 3.22
N PRO A 124 -16.29 -13.05 3.94
CA PRO A 124 -15.57 -12.81 5.18
C PRO A 124 -14.15 -12.29 4.89
N TRP A 125 -14.00 -10.96 4.82
CA TRP A 125 -12.70 -10.35 4.56
C TRP A 125 -11.84 -10.33 5.82
N THR A 126 -10.57 -10.71 5.69
CA THR A 126 -9.57 -10.56 6.76
C THR A 126 -8.57 -9.48 6.39
N GLY A 127 -8.27 -8.59 7.35
CA GLY A 127 -7.22 -7.59 7.18
C GLY A 127 -7.13 -6.61 8.34
N VAL A 128 -6.38 -5.52 8.12
CA VAL A 128 -6.25 -4.43 9.08
C VAL A 128 -7.16 -3.26 8.70
N PRO A 129 -7.85 -2.60 9.65
CA PRO A 129 -8.68 -1.45 9.33
C PRO A 129 -7.84 -0.27 8.82
N MET A 130 -8.25 0.35 7.71
CA MET A 130 -7.60 1.54 7.14
C MET A 130 -7.41 2.66 8.18
N SER A 131 -8.33 2.80 9.14
CA SER A 131 -8.20 3.79 10.21
C SER A 131 -6.97 3.59 11.09
N ARG A 132 -6.50 2.36 11.29
CA ARG A 132 -5.26 2.09 12.03
C ARG A 132 -4.03 2.46 11.20
N LEU A 133 -4.07 2.22 9.89
CA LEU A 133 -3.03 2.66 8.96
C LEU A 133 -2.93 4.19 8.90
N VAL A 134 -4.08 4.87 8.79
CA VAL A 134 -4.15 6.34 8.81
C VAL A 134 -3.57 6.91 10.11
N LYS A 135 -3.89 6.31 11.27
CA LYS A 135 -3.29 6.72 12.55
C LYS A 135 -1.77 6.55 12.58
N LEU A 136 -1.25 5.48 11.97
CA LEU A 136 0.18 5.19 11.92
C LEU A 136 0.95 6.25 11.11
N VAL A 137 0.42 6.64 9.94
CA VAL A 137 1.13 7.54 9.02
C VAL A 137 0.96 9.03 9.35
N GLN A 138 -0.04 9.39 10.16
CA GLN A 138 -0.33 10.77 10.58
C GLN A 138 -0.44 11.73 9.39
N PRO A 139 -1.56 11.71 8.63
CA PRO A 139 -1.75 12.65 7.52
C PRO A 139 -1.73 14.10 8.01
N LYS A 140 -1.16 14.97 7.18
CA LYS A 140 -1.15 16.42 7.43
C LYS A 140 -2.57 16.97 7.35
N ALA A 141 -2.81 18.11 8.00
CA ALA A 141 -4.12 18.75 8.03
C ALA A 141 -4.66 19.13 6.62
N GLU A 142 -3.77 19.38 5.66
CA GLU A 142 -4.13 19.65 4.27
C GLU A 142 -4.46 18.40 3.44
N ALA A 143 -4.19 17.18 3.94
CA ALA A 143 -4.49 15.93 3.24
C ALA A 143 -6.01 15.66 3.20
N LYS A 144 -6.59 15.65 1.99
CA LYS A 144 -8.04 15.46 1.79
C LYS A 144 -8.44 14.11 1.21
N TYR A 145 -7.51 13.45 0.52
CA TYR A 145 -7.78 12.24 -0.27
C TYR A 145 -6.67 11.22 -0.11
N VAL A 146 -7.01 9.96 -0.32
CA VAL A 146 -6.05 8.85 -0.41
C VAL A 146 -6.04 8.35 -1.85
N ARG A 147 -4.85 8.23 -2.43
CA ARG A 147 -4.62 7.60 -3.73
C ARG A 147 -4.05 6.20 -3.48
N LEU A 148 -4.67 5.20 -4.07
CA LEU A 148 -4.21 3.81 -4.05
C LEU A 148 -3.72 3.46 -5.44
N GLU A 149 -2.52 2.89 -5.52
CA GLU A 149 -1.91 2.45 -6.77
C GLU A 149 -1.70 0.94 -6.75
N THR A 150 -2.12 0.29 -7.83
CA THR A 150 -1.88 -1.13 -8.07
C THR A 150 -0.48 -1.35 -8.65
N PHE A 151 -0.02 -2.60 -8.70
CA PHE A 151 1.30 -2.93 -9.28
C PHE A 151 1.49 -2.50 -10.74
N LEU A 152 0.39 -2.33 -11.48
CA LEU A 152 0.40 -1.90 -12.88
C LEU A 152 0.16 -0.38 -13.02
N THR A 153 0.89 0.45 -12.27
CA THR A 153 0.89 1.90 -12.55
C THR A 153 1.63 2.14 -13.87
N HIS A 154 0.96 2.81 -14.81
CA HIS A 154 1.47 3.20 -16.13
C HIS A 154 2.88 3.81 -16.07
N LEU A 155 3.89 3.01 -16.41
CA LEU A 155 5.11 3.52 -17.04
C LEU A 155 4.77 3.87 -18.50
N LEU A 156 3.95 4.91 -18.71
CA LEU A 156 4.09 5.65 -19.96
C LEU A 156 5.44 6.37 -19.83
N PRO A 157 6.45 6.07 -20.67
CA PRO A 157 7.66 6.87 -20.68
C PRO A 157 7.26 8.34 -20.89
N LEU A 158 7.83 9.22 -20.06
CA LEU A 158 7.62 10.69 -20.09
C LEU A 158 7.75 11.30 -21.50
N ALA A 159 8.39 10.60 -22.44
CA ALA A 159 8.47 10.96 -23.85
C ALA A 159 7.14 10.96 -24.63
N SER A 160 6.05 10.41 -24.08
CA SER A 160 4.74 10.35 -24.74
C SER A 160 3.76 11.45 -24.31
N VAL A 161 4.14 12.30 -23.35
CA VAL A 161 3.30 13.42 -22.89
C VAL A 161 3.80 14.69 -23.58
N SER A 162 2.94 15.28 -24.42
CA SER A 162 3.25 16.57 -25.06
C SER A 162 3.54 17.64 -24.00
N PRO A 163 4.49 18.58 -24.23
CA PRO A 163 4.96 19.54 -23.21
C PRO A 163 3.92 20.53 -22.65
N GLY A 164 2.63 20.38 -22.94
CA GLY A 164 1.56 21.29 -22.52
C GLY A 164 0.50 20.70 -21.58
N THR A 165 0.53 19.39 -21.29
CA THR A 165 -0.60 18.71 -20.61
C THR A 165 -0.40 18.54 -19.10
N LEU A 166 0.83 18.62 -18.59
CA LEU A 166 1.14 18.41 -17.17
C LEU A 166 0.86 19.64 -16.27
N GLY A 167 0.80 20.84 -16.83
CA GLY A 167 0.61 22.08 -16.04
C GLY A 167 -0.82 22.37 -15.57
N ARG A 168 -1.82 21.60 -16.03
CA ARG A 168 -3.25 21.82 -15.71
C ARG A 168 -3.95 20.67 -15.01
N MET A 169 -3.29 19.53 -14.84
CA MET A 169 -3.85 18.41 -14.06
C MET A 169 -3.34 18.45 -12.61
N TRP A 170 -3.90 19.42 -11.88
CA TRP A 170 -4.31 19.30 -10.48
C TRP A 170 -3.22 19.48 -9.41
N LYS A 171 -3.04 20.75 -9.01
CA LYS A 171 -2.88 21.12 -7.60
C LYS A 171 -4.14 20.67 -6.84
N ALA A 172 -3.96 19.92 -5.75
CA ALA A 172 -4.86 19.87 -4.61
C ALA A 172 -4.03 20.16 -3.36
#